data_AF-A0A812VV64-F1
#
_entry.id   AF-A0A812VV64-F1
#
_cell.length_a   1.000
_cell.length_b   1.000
_cell.length_c   1.000
_cell.angle_alpha   90.00
_cell.angle_beta   90.00
_cell.angle_gamma   90.00
#
_symmetry.space_group_name_H-M   'P 1'
#
loop_
_entity.id
_entity.type
_entity.pdbx_description
1 polymer ?
#
loop_
_entity_poly.entity_id
_entity_poly.type
_entity_poly.pdbx_seq_one_letter_code
_entity_poly.pdbx_strand_id
1 'polypeptide(L)'
;MLLFSRFFKKDGNEPTVHHVKLPSAPSSMYFDKERGRWRERGKEHLEEEESSLPPPPSMGFKPATKTENAQETSPLACLIAPPNIYGDRFARKHTAATVPALLAAGTEGKDETAWSVSEDSSAAKSLEVFKDFAEFELLLEQANTRADAAEQKERAAAAIAEAHARARAVEQKAEAAIAEANARAAAAEEKSTALVCHANAHFKALEEQLAQALGKLHATPLPGTMAESEVVAVIGESAAEEAAQEESPEELTGGCADVQCNGIHRLINLLDKHSSNPEVCSQACRALESLILKDAGPEAKVADLGGVELILHVLETHPHEATYLLLPVLETLRSLTFHEKSVDRATAANGASRVLAFLAKNLCAPELLGGACAVLLKLSVIDKNRHQIAHCGGAAVLARAIREHRSREQVVEPCCQILNMLACHQELRPLVLAADGNLSAAAVACSA
;
A
#
# COMPACT_ATOMS: atom_id res chain seq x y z
N MET A 1 -16.68 10.22 9.12
CA MET A 1 -17.59 9.59 10.11
C MET A 1 -19.04 10.07 9.98
N LEU A 2 -19.76 9.84 8.88
CA LEU A 2 -21.22 10.12 8.77
C LEU A 2 -21.91 9.25 7.69
N LEU A 3 -21.59 7.95 7.56
CA LEU A 3 -22.17 7.12 6.49
C LEU A 3 -22.66 5.72 6.92
N PHE A 4 -23.04 5.54 8.19
CA PHE A 4 -23.75 4.33 8.64
C PHE A 4 -25.22 4.55 9.02
N SER A 5 -25.72 5.79 8.96
CA SER A 5 -27.06 6.15 9.46
C SER A 5 -28.22 5.83 8.50
N ARG A 6 -27.95 5.37 7.26
CA ARG A 6 -28.99 5.18 6.22
C ARG A 6 -29.46 3.73 6.02
N PHE A 7 -28.88 2.76 6.71
CA PHE A 7 -29.33 1.35 6.62
C PHE A 7 -30.35 0.94 7.69
N PHE A 8 -30.60 1.77 8.71
CA PHE A 8 -31.69 1.58 9.66
C PHE A 8 -32.76 2.64 9.44
N LYS A 9 -33.69 2.36 8.53
CA LYS A 9 -34.95 3.09 8.46
C LYS A 9 -35.71 2.77 9.77
N LYS A 10 -35.82 3.78 10.63
CA LYS A 10 -36.57 3.73 11.89
C LYS A 10 -38.06 3.65 11.54
N ASP A 11 -38.58 2.44 11.35
CA ASP A 11 -40.03 2.24 11.35
C ASP A 11 -40.54 2.69 12.72
N GLY A 12 -41.52 3.60 12.72
CA GLY A 12 -42.01 4.35 13.88
C GLY A 12 -42.80 3.53 14.90
N ASN A 13 -42.32 2.35 15.27
CA ASN A 13 -42.84 1.58 16.39
C ASN A 13 -41.63 1.08 17.21
N GLU A 14 -41.25 1.86 18.23
CA GLU A 14 -40.18 1.48 19.16
C GLU A 14 -40.59 0.20 19.91
N PRO A 15 -39.85 -0.92 19.79
CA PRO A 15 -40.05 -2.03 20.70
C PRO A 15 -39.60 -1.58 22.09
N THR A 16 -40.52 -1.62 23.05
CA THR A 16 -40.25 -1.38 24.47
C THR A 16 -39.05 -2.21 24.92
N VAL A 17 -37.98 -1.53 25.33
CA VAL A 17 -36.78 -2.16 25.90
C VAL A 17 -37.17 -2.79 27.23
N HIS A 18 -37.45 -4.09 27.20
CA HIS A 18 -37.50 -4.89 28.40
C HIS A 18 -36.06 -5.06 28.90
N HIS A 19 -35.67 -4.25 29.88
CA HIS A 19 -34.51 -4.56 30.70
C HIS A 19 -34.76 -5.89 31.41
N VAL A 20 -34.30 -6.98 30.80
CA VAL A 20 -34.19 -8.26 31.48
C VAL A 20 -33.12 -8.08 32.55
N LYS A 21 -33.56 -7.89 33.80
CA LYS A 21 -32.70 -8.04 34.97
C LYS A 21 -32.26 -9.49 35.02
N LEU A 22 -31.10 -9.78 34.41
CA LEU A 22 -30.38 -11.02 34.66
C LEU A 22 -30.12 -11.12 36.16
N PRO A 23 -30.46 -12.23 36.83
CA PRO A 23 -30.12 -12.42 38.23
C PRO A 23 -28.59 -12.33 38.34
N SER A 24 -28.10 -11.62 39.36
CA SER A 24 -26.67 -11.42 39.62
C SER A 24 -26.00 -12.72 40.09
N ALA A 25 -26.01 -13.75 39.25
CA ALA A 25 -25.20 -14.93 39.44
C ALA A 25 -23.76 -14.55 39.05
N PRO A 26 -22.80 -14.61 39.97
CA PRO A 26 -21.40 -14.38 39.62
C PRO A 26 -20.96 -15.41 38.56
N SER A 27 -20.26 -14.96 37.53
CA SER A 27 -19.68 -15.83 36.50
C SER A 27 -18.99 -17.04 37.14
N SER A 28 -19.39 -18.25 36.70
CA SER A 28 -18.82 -19.54 37.12
C SER A 28 -17.30 -19.58 36.89
N MET A 29 -16.83 -18.86 35.89
CA MET A 29 -15.44 -18.87 35.43
C MET A 29 -14.64 -17.70 36.00
N TYR A 30 -13.41 -17.96 36.46
CA TYR A 30 -12.41 -16.95 36.83
C TYR A 30 -11.05 -17.27 36.21
N PHE A 31 -10.22 -16.25 35.99
CA PHE A 31 -8.87 -16.42 35.45
C PHE A 31 -7.86 -16.59 36.59
N ASP A 32 -7.20 -17.75 36.64
CA ASP A 32 -6.15 -18.06 37.60
C ASP A 32 -4.80 -17.53 37.06
N LYS A 33 -4.28 -16.47 37.69
CA LYS A 33 -3.04 -15.81 37.25
C LYS A 33 -1.79 -16.64 37.51
N GLU A 34 -1.84 -17.58 38.47
CA GLU A 34 -0.69 -18.40 38.83
C GLU A 34 -0.51 -19.55 37.84
N ARG A 35 -1.62 -20.07 37.31
CA ARG A 35 -1.61 -21.12 36.27
C ARG A 35 -1.84 -20.60 34.85
N GLY A 36 -2.13 -19.31 34.68
CA GLY A 36 -2.30 -18.66 33.38
C GLY A 36 -3.49 -19.16 32.56
N ARG A 37 -4.55 -19.69 33.20
CA ARG A 37 -5.72 -20.28 32.52
C ARG A 37 -7.06 -19.96 33.20
N TRP A 38 -8.16 -20.05 32.46
CA TRP A 38 -9.53 -19.90 33.00
C TRP A 38 -9.98 -21.18 33.71
N ARG A 39 -10.62 -21.05 34.88
CA ARG A 39 -11.10 -22.16 35.72
C ARG A 39 -12.53 -21.92 36.21
N GLU A 40 -13.28 -22.99 36.47
CA GLU A 40 -14.61 -22.92 37.09
C GLU A 40 -14.52 -22.96 38.63
N ARG A 41 -15.20 -22.01 39.29
CA ARG A 41 -15.34 -21.97 40.75
C ARG A 41 -16.00 -23.25 41.27
N GLY A 42 -15.30 -23.99 42.12
CA GLY A 42 -15.83 -25.19 42.79
C GLY A 42 -15.51 -26.53 42.11
N LYS A 43 -14.91 -26.53 40.90
CA LYS A 43 -14.46 -27.76 40.21
C LYS A 43 -12.93 -27.95 40.22
N GLU A 44 -12.22 -27.14 40.99
CA GLU A 44 -10.75 -27.15 41.04
C GLU A 44 -10.14 -28.48 41.51
N HIS A 45 -10.89 -29.26 42.30
CA HIS A 45 -10.50 -30.57 42.83
C HIS A 45 -10.67 -31.73 41.83
N LEU A 46 -11.32 -31.48 40.69
CA LEU A 46 -11.51 -32.46 39.60
C LEU A 46 -10.48 -32.27 38.47
N GLU A 47 -9.69 -31.21 38.51
CA GLU A 47 -8.62 -31.00 37.54
C GLU A 47 -7.38 -31.80 37.96
N GLU A 48 -7.06 -32.84 37.20
CA GLU A 48 -5.82 -33.59 37.37
C GLU A 48 -4.61 -32.67 37.13
N GLU A 49 -3.62 -32.71 38.03
CA GLU A 49 -2.39 -31.96 37.86
C GLU A 49 -1.61 -32.52 36.67
N GLU A 50 -1.57 -31.75 35.59
CA GLU A 50 -0.81 -32.06 34.39
C GLU A 50 0.68 -32.01 34.75
N SER A 51 1.24 -33.17 35.10
CA SER A 51 2.66 -33.34 35.40
C SER A 51 3.47 -32.88 34.20
N SER A 52 4.38 -31.93 34.41
CA SER A 52 5.27 -31.38 33.40
C SER A 52 5.90 -32.51 32.56
N LEU A 53 5.61 -32.50 31.26
CA LEU A 53 6.24 -33.40 30.31
C LEU A 53 7.76 -33.25 30.40
N PRO A 54 8.54 -34.36 30.36
CA PRO A 54 9.99 -34.26 30.34
C PRO A 54 10.46 -33.48 29.10
N PRO A 55 11.56 -32.72 29.20
CA PRO A 55 12.08 -31.97 28.07
C PRO A 55 12.41 -32.92 26.92
N PRO A 56 12.17 -32.51 25.66
CA PRO A 56 12.50 -33.35 24.51
C PRO A 56 14.01 -33.67 24.52
N PRO A 57 14.40 -34.91 24.18
CA PRO A 57 15.79 -35.33 24.24
C PRO A 57 16.64 -34.41 23.35
N SER A 58 17.61 -33.75 23.98
CA SER A 58 18.65 -33.00 23.27
C SER A 58 19.36 -33.94 22.31
N MET A 59 19.30 -33.68 21.01
CA MET A 59 20.14 -34.37 20.03
C MET A 59 21.60 -34.02 20.33
N GLY A 60 22.23 -34.84 21.16
CA GLY A 60 23.67 -34.91 21.31
C GLY A 60 24.26 -35.43 20.00
N PHE A 61 24.87 -34.53 19.23
CA PHE A 61 25.82 -34.93 18.20
C PHE A 61 26.97 -35.67 18.89
N LYS A 62 26.97 -37.01 18.81
CA LYS A 62 28.17 -37.83 18.88
C LYS A 62 28.50 -38.29 17.46
N PRO A 63 29.73 -38.11 16.97
CA PRO A 63 30.11 -38.58 15.64
C PRO A 63 30.19 -40.10 15.67
N ALA A 64 29.32 -40.75 14.89
CA ALA A 64 29.38 -42.19 14.67
C ALA A 64 30.57 -42.52 13.75
N THR A 65 31.43 -43.38 14.27
CA THR A 65 32.49 -44.10 13.57
C THR A 65 31.94 -44.82 12.34
N LYS A 66 32.63 -44.63 11.22
CA LYS A 66 32.43 -45.35 9.97
C LYS A 66 32.53 -46.87 10.18
N THR A 67 31.50 -47.59 9.75
CA THR A 67 31.65 -48.93 9.19
C THR A 67 31.12 -48.91 7.77
N GLU A 68 31.99 -49.35 6.88
CA GLU A 68 31.79 -49.45 5.44
C GLU A 68 30.68 -50.45 5.12
N ASN A 69 29.80 -50.10 4.20
CA ASN A 69 29.26 -51.05 3.23
C ASN A 69 28.89 -50.30 1.96
N ALA A 70 29.58 -50.66 0.88
CA ALA A 70 29.39 -50.14 -0.45
C ALA A 70 28.04 -50.59 -1.02
N GLN A 71 27.26 -49.66 -1.54
CA GLN A 71 26.16 -49.95 -2.45
C GLN A 71 26.27 -48.97 -3.62
N GLU A 72 26.57 -49.52 -4.79
CA GLU A 72 26.84 -48.82 -6.03
C GLU A 72 25.62 -48.01 -6.49
N THR A 73 25.81 -46.71 -6.72
CA THR A 73 24.79 -45.84 -7.33
C THR A 73 25.11 -45.61 -8.80
N SER A 74 24.12 -45.97 -9.61
CA SER A 74 24.07 -45.84 -11.07
C SER A 74 24.30 -44.40 -11.55
N PRO A 75 25.03 -44.19 -12.66
CA PRO A 75 25.43 -42.87 -13.18
C PRO A 75 24.29 -41.98 -13.71
N LEU A 76 23.03 -42.42 -13.63
CA LEU A 76 21.84 -41.65 -14.03
C LEU A 76 21.26 -40.75 -12.93
N ALA A 77 21.62 -40.97 -11.65
CA ALA A 77 21.07 -40.19 -10.53
C ALA A 77 21.68 -38.78 -10.38
N CYS A 78 22.81 -38.50 -11.04
CA CYS A 78 23.49 -37.20 -10.96
C CYS A 78 22.98 -36.14 -11.97
N LEU A 79 22.03 -36.48 -12.85
CA LEU A 79 21.53 -35.58 -13.90
C LEU A 79 20.21 -34.87 -13.58
N ILE A 80 19.56 -35.17 -12.44
CA ILE A 80 18.21 -34.65 -12.12
C ILE A 80 18.20 -33.75 -10.86
N ALA A 81 19.34 -33.56 -10.19
CA ALA A 81 19.39 -32.64 -9.04
C ALA A 81 19.54 -31.17 -9.51
N PRO A 82 18.63 -30.26 -9.09
CA PRO A 82 18.77 -28.83 -9.41
C PRO A 82 19.99 -28.22 -8.68
N PRO A 83 20.65 -27.21 -9.27
CA PRO A 83 21.88 -26.66 -8.71
C PRO A 83 21.61 -25.96 -7.37
N ASN A 84 22.31 -26.43 -6.33
CA ASN A 84 22.25 -25.84 -5.00
C ASN A 84 23.07 -24.54 -4.97
N ILE A 85 22.40 -23.39 -5.00
CA ILE A 85 22.99 -22.04 -5.10
C ILE A 85 23.72 -21.60 -3.81
N TYR A 86 23.67 -22.38 -2.72
CA TYR A 86 24.27 -22.01 -1.44
C TYR A 86 25.50 -22.83 -1.01
N GLY A 87 26.04 -23.70 -1.86
CA GLY A 87 27.08 -24.68 -1.47
C GLY A 87 28.55 -24.26 -1.59
N ASP A 88 28.90 -23.17 -2.29
CA ASP A 88 30.27 -23.04 -2.86
C ASP A 88 31.14 -21.90 -2.30
N ARG A 89 30.93 -21.46 -1.05
CA ARG A 89 31.73 -20.37 -0.45
C ARG A 89 32.88 -20.78 0.48
N PHE A 90 33.14 -22.08 0.69
CA PHE A 90 34.24 -22.52 1.56
C PHE A 90 35.10 -23.63 0.94
N ALA A 91 35.61 -23.42 -0.27
CA ALA A 91 36.68 -24.25 -0.81
C ALA A 91 37.50 -23.48 -1.84
N ARG A 92 38.54 -22.74 -1.40
CA ARG A 92 39.79 -22.46 -2.15
C ARG A 92 40.66 -21.46 -1.40
N LYS A 93 41.75 -21.95 -0.79
CA LYS A 93 43.16 -21.54 -1.05
C LYS A 93 44.06 -21.86 0.15
N HIS A 94 44.83 -22.95 0.05
CA HIS A 94 46.23 -22.97 0.45
C HIS A 94 47.03 -23.60 -0.68
N THR A 95 47.43 -22.78 -1.65
CA THR A 95 48.53 -23.10 -2.56
C THR A 95 49.78 -22.49 -1.97
N ALA A 96 50.74 -23.34 -1.64
CA ALA A 96 52.08 -22.99 -1.21
C ALA A 96 52.75 -22.08 -2.25
N ALA A 97 53.35 -20.99 -1.78
CA ALA A 97 54.27 -20.16 -2.55
C ALA A 97 55.54 -19.95 -1.74
N THR A 98 56.62 -20.49 -2.30
CA THR A 98 58.04 -20.34 -1.99
C THR A 98 58.52 -18.89 -2.11
N VAL A 99 59.32 -18.40 -1.15
CA VAL A 99 60.40 -17.39 -1.36
C VAL A 99 61.47 -17.57 -0.24
N PRO A 100 62.71 -17.06 -0.37
CA PRO A 100 63.92 -17.88 -0.30
C PRO A 100 64.83 -17.55 0.91
N ALA A 101 65.83 -18.42 1.09
CA ALA A 101 66.95 -18.23 1.99
C ALA A 101 67.80 -16.99 1.66
N LEU A 102 68.24 -16.26 2.69
CA LEU A 102 69.43 -15.42 2.65
C LEU A 102 70.11 -15.35 4.03
N LEU A 103 71.32 -15.94 4.10
CA LEU A 103 72.55 -15.60 4.87
C LEU A 103 72.40 -14.92 6.26
N ALA A 104 72.77 -15.57 7.37
CA ALA A 104 74.13 -15.89 7.89
C ALA A 104 74.85 -14.73 8.61
N ALA A 105 75.11 -14.93 9.92
CA ALA A 105 76.31 -14.56 10.72
C ALA A 105 75.91 -14.62 12.21
N GLY A 106 76.40 -15.59 12.99
CA GLY A 106 77.55 -15.42 13.92
C GLY A 106 77.00 -15.11 15.34
N THR A 107 77.46 -15.63 16.47
CA THR A 107 78.69 -16.33 16.89
C THR A 107 78.43 -16.94 18.28
N GLU A 108 78.99 -18.13 18.51
CA GLU A 108 79.67 -18.62 19.72
C GLU A 108 79.21 -18.27 21.16
N GLY A 109 79.13 -19.34 21.98
CA GLY A 109 79.11 -19.35 23.45
C GLY A 109 78.42 -20.63 23.95
N LYS A 110 79.05 -21.81 23.89
CA LYS A 110 79.84 -22.40 24.99
C LYS A 110 79.33 -22.00 26.38
N ASP A 111 78.58 -22.90 27.01
CA ASP A 111 78.99 -23.46 28.31
C ASP A 111 78.24 -24.78 28.57
N GLU A 112 79.04 -25.84 28.64
CA GLU A 112 78.68 -27.16 29.12
C GLU A 112 78.56 -27.09 30.64
N THR A 113 77.38 -27.39 31.19
CA THR A 113 77.29 -27.88 32.57
C THR A 113 76.39 -29.12 32.59
N ALA A 114 77.06 -30.26 32.77
CA ALA A 114 76.46 -31.54 33.06
C ALA A 114 75.68 -31.44 34.38
N TRP A 115 74.38 -31.73 34.34
CA TRP A 115 73.60 -32.14 35.49
C TRP A 115 73.10 -33.55 35.24
N SER A 116 73.74 -34.48 35.95
CA SER A 116 73.33 -35.86 36.13
C SER A 116 71.89 -35.92 36.62
N VAL A 117 71.04 -36.61 35.85
CA VAL A 117 69.70 -37.01 36.27
C VAL A 117 69.85 -38.01 37.42
N SER A 118 69.67 -37.54 38.65
CA SER A 118 69.23 -38.39 39.75
C SER A 118 67.71 -38.53 39.61
N GLU A 119 67.28 -39.71 39.18
CA GLU A 119 65.93 -40.20 39.40
C GLU A 119 65.68 -40.14 40.91
N ASP A 120 64.83 -39.21 41.34
CA ASP A 120 63.86 -39.41 42.42
C ASP A 120 63.01 -38.14 42.60
N SER A 121 61.69 -38.32 42.51
CA SER A 121 60.67 -37.36 42.96
C SER A 121 60.49 -36.05 42.16
N SER A 122 60.00 -36.12 40.91
CA SER A 122 59.55 -34.92 40.16
C SER A 122 58.37 -35.14 39.20
N ALA A 123 57.55 -36.18 39.38
CA ALA A 123 56.33 -36.35 38.59
C ALA A 123 55.20 -35.40 39.05
N ALA A 124 55.14 -35.07 40.35
CA ALA A 124 54.09 -34.22 40.92
C ALA A 124 54.29 -32.71 40.62
N LYS A 125 55.53 -32.21 40.66
CA LYS A 125 55.85 -30.80 40.32
C LYS A 125 55.77 -30.50 38.83
N SER A 126 56.11 -31.47 37.97
CA SER A 126 55.98 -31.31 36.53
C SER A 126 54.51 -31.24 36.10
N LEU A 127 53.60 -31.91 36.81
CA LEU A 127 52.17 -31.86 36.53
C LEU A 127 51.50 -30.54 36.94
N GLU A 128 51.99 -29.84 37.96
CA GLU A 128 51.52 -28.49 38.31
C GLU A 128 51.95 -27.46 37.27
N VAL A 129 53.21 -27.50 36.81
CA VAL A 129 53.72 -26.61 35.75
C VAL A 129 52.99 -26.83 34.40
N PHE A 130 52.61 -28.08 34.08
CA PHE A 130 51.82 -28.37 32.87
C PHE A 130 50.34 -27.96 32.99
N LYS A 131 49.76 -27.99 34.19
CA LYS A 131 48.40 -27.45 34.42
C LYS A 131 48.38 -25.93 34.28
N ASP A 132 49.39 -25.25 34.83
CA ASP A 132 49.56 -23.81 34.68
C ASP A 132 49.76 -23.40 33.22
N PHE A 133 50.47 -24.21 32.43
CA PHE A 133 50.67 -23.97 31.00
C PHE A 133 49.37 -24.14 30.19
N ALA A 134 48.59 -25.19 30.47
CA ALA A 134 47.31 -25.41 29.79
C ALA A 134 46.26 -24.36 30.17
N GLU A 135 46.24 -23.92 31.43
CA GLU A 135 45.38 -22.83 31.89
C GLU A 135 45.82 -21.48 31.29
N PHE A 136 47.12 -21.26 31.13
CA PHE A 136 47.67 -20.10 30.45
C PHE A 136 47.32 -20.07 28.95
N GLU A 137 47.44 -21.19 28.22
CA GLU A 137 47.02 -21.26 26.81
C GLU A 137 45.51 -21.00 26.65
N LEU A 138 44.68 -21.55 27.53
CA LEU A 138 43.24 -21.29 27.53
C LEU A 138 42.92 -19.81 27.79
N LEU A 139 43.63 -19.18 28.73
CA LEU A 139 43.47 -17.75 29.02
C LEU A 139 43.94 -16.88 27.85
N LEU A 140 45.00 -17.28 27.15
CA LEU A 140 45.50 -16.57 25.97
C LEU A 140 44.52 -16.68 24.80
N GLU A 141 43.92 -17.84 24.60
CA GLU A 141 42.89 -18.07 23.58
C GLU A 141 41.58 -17.32 23.91
N GLN A 142 41.19 -17.28 25.19
CA GLN A 142 40.08 -16.44 25.66
C GLN A 142 40.36 -14.94 25.53
N ALA A 143 41.61 -14.50 25.72
CA ALA A 143 42.00 -13.11 25.54
C ALA A 143 41.99 -12.70 24.05
N ASN A 144 42.51 -13.56 23.17
CA ASN A 144 42.51 -13.33 21.72
C ASN A 144 41.08 -13.27 21.15
N THR A 145 40.21 -14.20 21.54
CA THR A 145 38.80 -14.18 21.10
C THR A 145 38.03 -12.96 21.60
N ARG A 146 38.35 -12.45 22.80
CA ARG A 146 37.78 -11.19 23.31
C ARG A 146 38.32 -9.96 22.57
N ALA A 147 39.59 -9.96 22.18
CA ALA A 147 40.19 -8.90 21.37
C ALA A 147 39.55 -8.85 19.96
N ASP A 148 39.37 -10.01 19.32
CA ASP A 148 38.69 -10.11 18.02
C ASP A 148 37.23 -9.65 18.10
N ALA A 149 36.51 -10.02 19.18
CA ALA A 149 35.14 -9.59 19.41
C ALA A 149 35.04 -8.07 19.66
N ALA A 150 36.02 -7.48 20.35
CA ALA A 150 36.08 -6.04 20.57
C ALA A 150 36.34 -5.28 19.25
N GLU A 151 37.27 -5.76 18.42
CA GLU A 151 37.56 -5.17 17.11
C GLU A 151 36.36 -5.30 16.16
N GLN A 152 35.67 -6.45 16.15
CA GLN A 152 34.44 -6.63 15.38
C GLN A 152 33.32 -5.68 15.83
N LYS A 153 33.19 -5.45 17.14
CA LYS A 153 32.20 -4.52 17.70
C LYS A 153 32.51 -3.07 17.31
N GLU A 154 33.77 -2.68 17.31
CA GLU A 154 34.20 -1.34 16.86
C GLU A 154 33.96 -1.14 15.35
N ARG A 155 34.29 -2.13 14.52
CA ARG A 155 33.98 -2.12 13.08
C ARG A 155 32.48 -2.06 12.81
N ALA A 156 31.66 -2.79 13.57
CA ALA A 156 30.21 -2.74 13.46
C ALA A 156 29.65 -1.37 13.86
N ALA A 157 30.18 -0.77 14.93
CA ALA A 157 29.79 0.58 15.37
C ALA A 157 30.15 1.64 14.31
N ALA A 158 31.34 1.54 13.69
CA ALA A 158 31.74 2.42 12.60
C ALA A 158 30.84 2.28 11.36
N ALA A 159 30.46 1.05 10.98
CA ALA A 159 29.54 0.80 9.87
C ALA A 159 28.13 1.36 10.13
N ILE A 160 27.63 1.26 11.37
CA ILE A 160 26.35 1.85 11.78
C ILE A 160 26.42 3.39 11.72
N ALA A 161 27.52 3.99 12.19
CA ALA A 161 27.72 5.43 12.13
C ALA A 161 27.74 5.95 10.67
N GLU A 162 28.41 5.23 9.77
CA GLU A 162 28.42 5.55 8.35
C GLU A 162 27.03 5.40 7.71
N ALA A 163 26.29 4.33 8.04
CA ALA A 163 24.92 4.13 7.57
C ALA A 163 24.00 5.27 8.04
N HIS A 164 24.10 5.70 9.30
CA HIS A 164 23.36 6.85 9.81
C HIS A 164 23.74 8.17 9.12
N ALA A 165 25.02 8.39 8.81
CA ALA A 165 25.46 9.56 8.06
C ALA A 165 24.88 9.58 6.63
N ARG A 166 24.86 8.43 5.94
CA ARG A 166 24.23 8.29 4.63
C ARG A 166 22.72 8.51 4.68
N ALA A 167 22.04 8.00 5.71
CA ALA A 167 20.61 8.21 5.90
C ALA A 167 20.26 9.71 6.08
N ARG A 168 21.02 10.43 6.92
CA ARG A 168 20.84 11.88 7.11
C ARG A 168 21.09 12.67 5.83
N ALA A 169 22.06 12.27 5.00
CA ALA A 169 22.32 12.91 3.72
C ALA A 169 21.17 12.71 2.71
N VAL A 170 20.50 11.56 2.75
CA VAL A 170 19.30 11.29 1.92
C VAL A 170 18.11 12.11 2.41
N GLU A 171 17.92 12.21 3.74
CA GLU A 171 16.87 13.02 4.36
C GLU A 171 17.02 14.50 4.00
N GLN A 172 18.22 15.07 4.15
CA GLN A 172 18.50 16.46 3.74
C GLN A 172 18.25 16.72 2.26
N LYS A 173 18.57 15.76 1.39
CA LYS A 173 18.26 15.86 -0.05
C LYS A 173 16.75 15.81 -0.33
N ALA A 174 16.01 14.99 0.40
CA ALA A 174 14.57 14.92 0.28
C ALA A 174 13.90 16.22 0.76
N GLU A 175 14.34 16.77 1.90
CA GLU A 175 13.86 18.05 2.41
C GLU A 175 14.13 19.21 1.43
N ALA A 176 15.33 19.24 0.83
CA ALA A 176 15.66 20.23 -0.20
C ALA A 176 14.77 20.11 -1.45
N ALA A 177 14.49 18.87 -1.90
CA ALA A 177 13.60 18.63 -3.04
C ALA A 177 12.14 19.03 -2.75
N ILE A 178 11.66 18.80 -1.52
CA ILE A 178 10.33 19.23 -1.06
C ILE A 178 10.26 20.76 -1.01
N ALA A 179 11.30 21.43 -0.48
CA ALA A 179 11.36 22.89 -0.46
C ALA A 179 11.34 23.50 -1.87
N GLU A 180 12.06 22.90 -2.82
CA GLU A 180 12.05 23.34 -4.23
C GLU A 180 10.67 23.12 -4.88
N ALA A 181 10.03 21.98 -4.63
CA ALA A 181 8.69 21.70 -5.14
C ALA A 181 7.65 22.70 -4.60
N ASN A 182 7.71 23.02 -3.31
CA ASN A 182 6.83 24.02 -2.69
C ASN A 182 7.06 25.42 -3.26
N ALA A 183 8.31 25.82 -3.52
CA ALA A 183 8.61 27.10 -4.17
C ALA A 183 8.04 27.17 -5.60
N ARG A 184 8.10 26.07 -6.36
CA ARG A 184 7.50 26.00 -7.70
C ARG A 184 5.96 26.07 -7.65
N ALA A 185 5.35 25.42 -6.66
CA ALA A 185 3.90 25.48 -6.46
C ALA A 185 3.43 26.91 -6.12
N ALA A 186 4.12 27.61 -5.21
CA ALA A 186 3.82 29.00 -4.87
C ALA A 186 3.94 29.94 -6.10
N ALA A 187 4.98 29.75 -6.93
CA ALA A 187 5.14 30.52 -8.17
C ALA A 187 4.03 30.22 -9.20
N ALA A 188 3.47 29.00 -9.20
CA ALA A 188 2.35 28.64 -10.05
C ALA A 188 1.02 29.25 -9.56
N GLU A 189 0.81 29.31 -8.24
CA GLU A 189 -0.34 30.00 -7.64
C GLU A 189 -0.32 31.50 -7.92
N GLU A 190 0.84 32.16 -7.83
CA GLU A 190 0.99 33.58 -8.17
C GLU A 190 0.66 33.85 -9.66
N LYS A 191 1.08 32.97 -10.56
CA LYS A 191 0.70 33.06 -11.98
C LYS A 191 -0.79 32.84 -12.22
N SER A 192 -1.38 31.86 -11.53
CA SER A 192 -2.82 31.56 -11.63
C SER A 192 -3.67 32.73 -11.12
N THR A 193 -3.31 33.30 -9.97
CA THR A 193 -3.97 34.49 -9.42
C THR A 193 -3.83 35.71 -10.35
N ALA A 194 -2.66 35.93 -10.95
CA ALA A 194 -2.47 36.99 -11.95
C ALA A 194 -3.36 36.80 -13.20
N LEU A 195 -3.49 35.56 -13.69
CA LEU A 195 -4.38 35.21 -14.81
C LEU A 195 -5.86 35.49 -14.47
N VAL A 196 -6.30 35.12 -13.27
CA VAL A 196 -7.67 35.39 -12.81
C VAL A 196 -7.92 36.89 -12.67
N CYS A 197 -6.97 37.67 -12.13
CA CYS A 197 -7.07 39.12 -12.07
C CYS A 197 -7.16 39.75 -13.46
N HIS A 198 -6.38 39.26 -14.43
CA HIS A 198 -6.42 39.73 -15.81
C HIS A 198 -7.77 39.43 -16.48
N ALA A 199 -8.29 38.20 -16.31
CA ALA A 199 -9.60 37.80 -16.82
C ALA A 199 -10.74 38.64 -16.23
N ASN A 200 -10.71 38.89 -14.91
CA ASN A 200 -11.71 39.74 -14.24
C ASN A 200 -11.64 41.20 -14.72
N ALA A 201 -10.44 41.74 -14.96
CA ALA A 201 -10.29 43.09 -15.51
C ALA A 201 -10.86 43.19 -16.93
N HIS A 202 -10.63 42.17 -17.77
CA HIS A 202 -11.19 42.10 -19.12
C HIS A 202 -12.71 42.00 -19.11
N PHE A 203 -13.28 41.18 -18.21
CA PHE A 203 -14.73 41.08 -18.04
C PHE A 203 -15.37 42.41 -17.66
N LYS A 204 -14.77 43.13 -16.71
CA LYS A 204 -15.24 44.46 -16.30
C LYS A 204 -15.17 45.49 -17.44
N ALA A 205 -14.13 45.43 -18.27
CA ALA A 205 -14.02 46.30 -19.44
C ALA A 205 -15.14 46.02 -20.48
N LEU A 206 -15.52 44.75 -20.67
CA LEU A 206 -16.64 44.37 -21.53
C LEU A 206 -17.99 44.85 -20.97
N GLU A 207 -18.19 44.77 -19.65
CA GLU A 207 -19.40 45.32 -19.01
C GLU A 207 -19.53 46.84 -19.23
N GLU A 208 -18.42 47.59 -19.12
CA GLU A 208 -18.41 49.03 -19.41
C GLU A 208 -18.69 49.34 -20.88
N GLN A 209 -18.14 48.54 -21.81
CA GLN A 209 -18.43 48.67 -23.24
C GLN A 209 -19.90 48.38 -23.57
N LEU A 210 -20.49 47.35 -22.94
CA LEU A 210 -21.90 47.01 -23.08
C LEU A 210 -22.81 48.11 -22.53
N ALA A 211 -22.48 48.67 -21.36
CA ALA A 211 -23.21 49.79 -20.77
C ALA A 211 -23.18 51.03 -21.68
N GLN A 212 -22.03 51.33 -22.30
CA GLN A 212 -21.91 52.41 -23.29
C GLN A 212 -22.72 52.14 -24.56
N ALA A 213 -22.78 50.89 -25.03
CA ALA A 213 -23.58 50.52 -26.21
C ALA A 213 -25.09 50.64 -25.93
N LEU A 214 -25.56 50.18 -24.78
CA LEU A 214 -26.96 50.31 -24.35
C LEU A 214 -27.38 51.78 -24.15
N GLY A 215 -26.47 52.61 -23.61
CA GLY A 215 -26.70 54.05 -23.50
C GLY A 215 -26.86 54.76 -24.85
N LYS A 216 -26.19 54.27 -25.91
CA LYS A 216 -26.34 54.79 -27.28
C LYS A 216 -27.65 54.36 -27.94
N LEU A 217 -28.18 53.16 -27.62
CA LEU A 217 -29.49 52.71 -28.12
C LEU A 217 -30.67 53.50 -27.53
N HIS A 218 -30.57 53.97 -26.29
CA HIS A 218 -31.63 54.78 -25.65
C HIS A 218 -31.68 56.24 -26.14
N ALA A 219 -30.70 56.68 -26.95
CA ALA A 219 -30.64 58.06 -27.46
C ALA A 219 -31.26 58.26 -28.85
N THR A 220 -31.75 57.19 -29.50
CA THR A 220 -32.44 57.28 -30.80
C THR A 220 -33.96 57.11 -30.61
N PRO A 221 -34.79 58.13 -30.89
CA PRO A 221 -36.23 57.99 -30.79
C PRO A 221 -36.76 57.26 -32.03
N LEU A 222 -37.29 56.05 -31.86
CA LEU A 222 -38.10 55.37 -32.87
C LEU A 222 -39.58 55.39 -32.46
N PRO A 223 -40.50 55.73 -33.39
CA PRO A 223 -41.93 55.78 -33.13
C PRO A 223 -42.59 54.42 -33.35
N GLY A 224 -43.59 54.10 -32.53
CA GLY A 224 -44.65 53.14 -32.87
C GLY A 224 -44.49 51.73 -32.32
N THR A 225 -45.13 51.50 -31.16
CA THR A 225 -45.94 50.32 -30.78
C THR A 225 -45.65 48.98 -31.45
N MET A 226 -45.28 47.95 -30.66
CA MET A 226 -46.01 46.68 -30.49
C MET A 226 -45.24 45.70 -29.57
N ALA A 227 -45.98 45.11 -28.62
CA ALA A 227 -45.79 43.84 -27.91
C ALA A 227 -44.47 43.57 -27.13
N GLU A 228 -44.61 43.48 -25.81
CA GLU A 228 -43.66 42.88 -24.86
C GLU A 228 -43.66 41.34 -25.02
N SER A 229 -42.55 40.76 -25.47
CA SER A 229 -42.10 39.39 -25.18
C SER A 229 -40.85 39.11 -26.00
N GLU A 230 -39.67 39.12 -25.36
CA GLU A 230 -38.42 38.39 -25.70
C GLU A 230 -37.20 39.18 -25.23
N VAL A 231 -36.81 38.99 -23.96
CA VAL A 231 -35.45 39.33 -23.48
C VAL A 231 -35.04 38.33 -22.41
N VAL A 232 -34.77 37.06 -22.79
CA VAL A 232 -33.87 36.17 -22.05
C VAL A 232 -33.20 35.22 -23.04
N ALA A 233 -32.17 35.71 -23.73
CA ALA A 233 -31.12 34.88 -24.30
C ALA A 233 -29.90 35.77 -24.46
N VAL A 234 -28.80 35.39 -23.82
CA VAL A 234 -27.38 35.76 -24.03
C VAL A 234 -26.72 35.93 -22.66
N ILE A 235 -26.39 34.81 -22.01
CA ILE A 235 -25.12 34.63 -21.28
C ILE A 235 -24.83 33.12 -21.35
N GLY A 236 -23.90 32.72 -22.21
CA GLY A 236 -23.55 31.30 -22.33
C GLY A 236 -22.65 30.93 -23.51
N GLU A 237 -21.78 31.82 -23.99
CA GLU A 237 -20.79 31.49 -25.02
C GLU A 237 -19.46 32.16 -24.68
N SER A 238 -18.49 31.34 -24.23
CA SER A 238 -17.05 31.56 -24.42
C SER A 238 -16.26 30.41 -23.79
N ALA A 239 -16.19 29.28 -24.50
CA ALA A 239 -15.02 28.42 -24.62
C ALA A 239 -15.39 27.09 -25.31
N ALA A 240 -15.78 27.15 -26.59
CA ALA A 240 -15.67 26.04 -27.54
C ALA A 240 -16.04 26.55 -28.94
N GLU A 241 -15.24 27.46 -29.48
CA GLU A 241 -15.36 27.86 -30.88
C GLU A 241 -14.08 27.48 -31.62
N GLU A 242 -14.01 26.19 -31.98
CA GLU A 242 -13.33 25.70 -33.18
C GLU A 242 -13.76 24.23 -33.43
N ALA A 243 -14.94 24.06 -34.04
CA ALA A 243 -15.29 22.93 -34.91
C ALA A 243 -16.73 23.14 -35.42
N ALA A 244 -16.84 23.67 -36.63
CA ALA A 244 -18.10 23.93 -37.32
C ALA A 244 -18.78 22.64 -37.82
N GLN A 245 -20.11 22.57 -37.72
CA GLN A 245 -21.09 22.46 -38.83
C GLN A 245 -22.40 21.75 -38.41
N GLU A 246 -23.49 22.50 -38.59
CA GLU A 246 -24.87 22.12 -38.97
C GLU A 246 -25.51 20.85 -38.39
N GLU A 247 -26.58 21.02 -37.60
CA GLU A 247 -27.93 20.58 -37.99
C GLU A 247 -29.03 21.23 -37.09
N SER A 248 -30.23 21.31 -37.65
CA SER A 248 -31.36 22.23 -37.45
C SER A 248 -32.14 22.18 -36.11
N PRO A 249 -32.93 23.23 -35.78
CA PRO A 249 -33.75 23.31 -34.57
C PRO A 249 -35.22 22.95 -34.85
N GLU A 250 -35.75 21.90 -34.23
CA GLU A 250 -37.22 21.69 -34.14
C GLU A 250 -37.64 21.22 -32.72
N GLU A 251 -38.55 22.02 -32.14
CA GLU A 251 -39.59 21.76 -31.13
C GLU A 251 -39.17 21.35 -29.69
N LEU A 252 -39.17 22.26 -28.71
CA LEU A 252 -40.29 22.86 -27.93
C LEU A 252 -40.98 21.93 -26.91
N THR A 253 -40.89 22.37 -25.66
CA THR A 253 -41.71 22.08 -24.46
C THR A 253 -41.34 20.86 -23.59
N GLY A 254 -40.78 21.10 -22.39
CA GLY A 254 -40.47 19.97 -21.49
C GLY A 254 -39.84 20.17 -20.10
N GLY A 255 -39.78 21.39 -19.52
CA GLY A 255 -39.44 21.54 -18.08
C GLY A 255 -37.96 21.31 -17.70
N CYS A 256 -37.63 21.71 -16.46
CA CYS A 256 -36.26 21.78 -15.89
C CYS A 256 -35.43 20.46 -15.98
N ALA A 257 -36.05 19.33 -16.35
CA ALA A 257 -35.38 18.04 -16.50
C ALA A 257 -34.57 17.91 -17.81
N ASP A 258 -34.96 18.59 -18.89
CA ASP A 258 -34.32 18.41 -20.21
C ASP A 258 -32.93 19.06 -20.31
N VAL A 259 -32.68 20.15 -19.59
CA VAL A 259 -31.39 20.86 -19.63
C VAL A 259 -30.28 20.02 -18.98
N GLN A 260 -30.58 19.33 -17.88
CA GLN A 260 -29.63 18.42 -17.22
C GLN A 260 -29.34 17.17 -18.05
N CYS A 261 -30.36 16.63 -18.73
CA CYS A 261 -30.20 15.50 -19.63
C CYS A 261 -29.25 15.82 -20.78
N ASN A 262 -29.38 17.02 -21.37
CA ASN A 262 -28.49 17.46 -22.44
C ASN A 262 -27.06 17.74 -21.93
N GLY A 263 -26.92 18.26 -20.70
CA GLY A 263 -25.61 18.48 -20.08
C GLY A 263 -24.81 17.18 -19.90
N ILE A 264 -25.43 16.14 -19.34
CA ILE A 264 -24.76 14.85 -19.10
C ILE A 264 -24.36 14.20 -20.43
N HIS A 265 -25.25 14.17 -21.44
CA HIS A 265 -24.90 13.61 -22.76
C HIS A 265 -23.71 14.33 -23.39
N ARG A 266 -23.66 15.67 -23.31
CA ARG A 266 -22.54 16.45 -23.85
C ARG A 266 -21.22 16.09 -23.16
N LEU A 267 -21.23 15.94 -21.83
CA LEU A 267 -20.04 15.56 -21.06
C LEU A 267 -19.57 14.13 -21.39
N ILE A 268 -20.50 13.18 -21.55
CA ILE A 268 -20.17 11.81 -21.97
C ILE A 268 -19.61 11.78 -23.40
N ASN A 269 -20.22 12.51 -24.33
CA ASN A 269 -19.70 12.63 -25.70
C ASN A 269 -18.33 13.31 -25.74
N LEU A 270 -18.07 14.28 -24.86
CA LEU A 270 -16.76 14.92 -24.72
C LEU A 270 -15.72 13.92 -24.22
N LEU A 271 -16.06 13.09 -23.22
CA LEU A 271 -15.19 12.02 -22.72
C LEU A 271 -14.87 10.98 -23.79
N ASP A 272 -15.86 10.60 -24.60
CA ASP A 272 -15.67 9.63 -25.68
C ASP A 272 -14.72 10.16 -26.76
N LYS A 273 -14.98 11.39 -27.26
CA LYS A 273 -14.17 12.04 -28.30
C LYS A 273 -12.75 12.38 -27.85
N HIS A 274 -12.57 12.76 -26.58
CA HIS A 274 -11.29 13.23 -26.05
C HIS A 274 -10.70 12.31 -24.99
N SER A 275 -11.00 11.01 -25.03
CA SER A 275 -10.46 9.99 -24.12
C SER A 275 -8.93 9.94 -24.06
N SER A 276 -8.25 10.42 -25.11
CA SER A 276 -6.79 10.54 -25.17
C SER A 276 -6.20 11.77 -24.48
N ASN A 277 -7.03 12.76 -24.09
CA ASN A 277 -6.56 13.99 -23.44
C ASN A 277 -6.96 14.00 -21.96
N PRO A 278 -6.02 13.76 -21.02
CA PRO A 278 -6.34 13.63 -19.61
C PRO A 278 -6.84 14.92 -18.95
N GLU A 279 -6.48 16.11 -19.47
CA GLU A 279 -6.98 17.40 -18.98
C GLU A 279 -8.47 17.55 -19.28
N VAL A 280 -8.87 17.26 -20.52
CA VAL A 280 -10.28 17.29 -20.92
C VAL A 280 -11.08 16.25 -20.15
N CYS A 281 -10.55 15.04 -19.99
CA CYS A 281 -11.19 14.00 -19.19
C CYS A 281 -11.37 14.43 -17.74
N SER A 282 -10.33 15.02 -17.14
CA SER A 282 -10.38 15.51 -15.75
C SER A 282 -11.46 16.57 -15.58
N GLN A 283 -11.52 17.56 -16.46
CA GLN A 283 -12.53 18.63 -16.41
C GLN A 283 -13.95 18.10 -16.63
N ALA A 284 -14.13 17.19 -17.60
CA ALA A 284 -15.42 16.54 -17.84
C ALA A 284 -15.88 15.72 -16.63
N CYS A 285 -14.98 14.96 -16.01
CA CYS A 285 -15.24 14.23 -14.78
C CYS A 285 -15.59 15.16 -13.61
N ARG A 286 -14.87 16.27 -13.39
CA ARG A 286 -15.23 17.27 -12.37
C ARG A 286 -16.63 17.85 -12.58
N ALA A 287 -16.99 18.13 -13.83
CA ALA A 287 -18.33 18.62 -14.16
C ALA A 287 -19.39 17.55 -13.87
N LEU A 288 -19.15 16.30 -14.26
CA LEU A 288 -20.03 15.16 -13.98
C LEU A 288 -20.19 14.93 -12.47
N GLU A 289 -19.11 14.92 -11.71
CA GLU A 289 -19.15 14.79 -10.26
C GLU A 289 -19.98 15.92 -9.62
N SER A 290 -19.80 17.16 -10.07
CA SER A 290 -20.59 18.29 -9.57
C SER A 290 -22.09 18.10 -9.82
N LEU A 291 -22.48 17.56 -10.98
CA LEU A 291 -23.87 17.24 -11.30
C LEU A 291 -24.38 16.08 -10.43
N ILE A 292 -23.58 15.02 -10.27
CA ILE A 292 -23.91 13.86 -9.45
C ILE A 292 -24.15 14.22 -7.98
N LEU A 293 -23.35 15.13 -7.43
CA LEU A 293 -23.47 15.52 -6.02
C LEU A 293 -24.61 16.53 -5.77
N LYS A 294 -25.08 17.24 -6.79
CA LYS A 294 -26.11 18.28 -6.66
C LYS A 294 -27.52 17.73 -6.84
N ASP A 295 -27.70 16.84 -7.80
CA ASP A 295 -29.01 16.37 -8.23
C ASP A 295 -29.20 14.88 -7.92
N ALA A 296 -30.43 14.44 -7.66
CA ALA A 296 -30.74 13.02 -7.48
C ALA A 296 -31.07 12.35 -8.83
N GLY A 297 -30.44 11.21 -9.12
CA GLY A 297 -30.69 10.44 -10.35
C GLY A 297 -29.75 10.63 -11.56
N PRO A 298 -28.77 11.58 -11.61
CA PRO A 298 -27.86 11.66 -12.76
C PRO A 298 -26.95 10.43 -12.86
N GLU A 299 -26.70 9.69 -11.78
CA GLU A 299 -25.86 8.48 -11.81
C GLU A 299 -26.45 7.39 -12.70
N ALA A 300 -27.77 7.20 -12.62
CA ALA A 300 -28.49 6.26 -13.48
C ALA A 300 -28.36 6.66 -14.95
N LYS A 301 -28.46 7.98 -15.25
CA LYS A 301 -28.34 8.47 -16.62
C LYS A 301 -26.92 8.32 -17.15
N VAL A 302 -25.90 8.62 -16.35
CA VAL A 302 -24.49 8.40 -16.70
C VAL A 302 -24.23 6.92 -16.99
N ALA A 303 -24.79 6.02 -16.19
CA ALA A 303 -24.70 4.58 -16.42
C ALA A 303 -25.40 4.14 -17.71
N ASP A 304 -26.61 4.65 -17.97
CA ASP A 304 -27.39 4.33 -19.19
C ASP A 304 -26.66 4.81 -20.47
N LEU A 305 -25.85 5.88 -20.37
CA LEU A 305 -25.04 6.41 -21.47
C LEU A 305 -23.65 5.79 -21.62
N GLY A 306 -23.33 4.75 -20.85
CA GLY A 306 -22.02 4.09 -20.92
C GLY A 306 -20.88 4.91 -20.32
N GLY A 307 -21.18 5.92 -19.49
CA GLY A 307 -20.18 6.78 -18.88
C GLY A 307 -19.25 6.04 -17.90
N VAL A 308 -19.74 4.98 -17.25
CA VAL A 308 -18.94 4.15 -16.34
C VAL A 308 -17.80 3.47 -17.11
N GLU A 309 -18.08 2.91 -18.28
CA GLU A 309 -17.11 2.25 -19.14
C GLU A 309 -16.07 3.23 -19.68
N LEU A 310 -16.50 4.42 -20.07
CA LEU A 310 -15.60 5.48 -20.54
C LEU A 310 -14.66 5.96 -19.43
N ILE A 311 -15.18 6.18 -18.22
CA ILE A 311 -14.36 6.58 -17.07
C ILE A 311 -13.33 5.50 -16.73
N LEU A 312 -13.73 4.21 -16.75
CA LEU A 312 -12.80 3.09 -16.57
C LEU A 312 -11.74 3.05 -17.69
N HIS A 313 -12.12 3.33 -18.94
CA HIS A 313 -11.20 3.38 -20.07
C HIS A 313 -10.18 4.53 -19.94
N VAL A 314 -10.59 5.69 -19.43
CA VAL A 314 -9.69 6.83 -19.14
C VAL A 314 -8.64 6.43 -18.11
N LEU A 315 -9.03 5.74 -17.02
CA LEU A 315 -8.07 5.26 -16.01
C LEU A 315 -7.06 4.25 -16.58
N GLU A 316 -7.47 3.43 -17.54
CA GLU A 316 -6.57 2.47 -18.21
C GLU A 316 -5.61 3.13 -19.19
N THR A 317 -6.07 4.18 -19.87
CA THR A 317 -5.32 4.90 -20.90
C THR A 317 -4.25 5.80 -20.29
N HIS A 318 -4.54 6.40 -19.12
CA HIS A 318 -3.66 7.37 -18.46
C HIS A 318 -3.14 6.89 -17.10
N PRO A 319 -2.48 5.71 -16.99
CA PRO A 319 -2.13 5.14 -15.70
C PRO A 319 -0.94 5.83 -15.00
N HIS A 320 -0.20 6.71 -15.67
CA HIS A 320 1.00 7.38 -15.12
C HIS A 320 0.90 8.91 -15.19
N GLU A 321 -0.31 9.41 -15.39
CA GLU A 321 -0.57 10.84 -15.50
C GLU A 321 -0.54 11.50 -14.11
N ALA A 322 -0.45 12.83 -14.08
CA ALA A 322 -0.39 13.55 -12.83
C ALA A 322 -1.60 13.29 -11.92
N THR A 323 -1.34 13.15 -10.61
CA THR A 323 -2.36 12.90 -9.57
C THR A 323 -3.58 13.82 -9.69
N TYR A 324 -3.36 15.11 -9.97
CA TYR A 324 -4.45 16.10 -10.06
C TYR A 324 -5.40 15.86 -11.23
N LEU A 325 -4.95 15.17 -12.30
CA LEU A 325 -5.76 14.83 -13.47
C LEU A 325 -6.63 13.60 -13.22
N LEU A 326 -6.05 12.58 -12.58
CA LEU A 326 -6.70 11.30 -12.33
C LEU A 326 -7.62 11.30 -11.12
N LEU A 327 -7.37 12.18 -10.15
CA LEU A 327 -8.17 12.27 -8.92
C LEU A 327 -9.65 12.56 -9.23
N PRO A 328 -10.02 13.55 -10.06
CA PRO A 328 -11.43 13.75 -10.44
C PRO A 328 -12.07 12.57 -11.16
N VAL A 329 -11.29 11.83 -11.96
CA VAL A 329 -11.77 10.64 -12.67
C VAL A 329 -12.15 9.55 -11.67
N LEU A 330 -11.30 9.30 -10.67
CA LEU A 330 -11.58 8.36 -9.59
C LEU A 330 -12.73 8.83 -8.68
N GLU A 331 -12.80 10.10 -8.33
CA GLU A 331 -13.87 10.65 -7.49
C GLU A 331 -15.23 10.59 -8.19
N THR A 332 -15.27 10.82 -9.51
CA THR A 332 -16.47 10.61 -10.32
C THR A 332 -16.88 9.14 -10.31
N LEU A 333 -15.93 8.21 -10.52
CA LEU A 333 -16.21 6.78 -10.47
C LEU A 333 -16.72 6.36 -9.08
N ARG A 334 -16.09 6.85 -8.01
CA ARG A 334 -16.51 6.62 -6.62
C ARG A 334 -17.94 7.11 -6.40
N SER A 335 -18.27 8.31 -6.87
CA SER A 335 -19.61 8.88 -6.78
C SER A 335 -20.64 8.03 -7.54
N LEU A 336 -20.28 7.51 -8.72
CA LEU A 336 -21.15 6.61 -9.48
C LEU A 336 -21.38 5.28 -8.77
N THR A 337 -20.38 4.73 -8.05
CA THR A 337 -20.54 3.45 -7.33
C THR A 337 -21.52 3.48 -6.15
N PHE A 338 -22.09 4.63 -5.81
CA PHE A 338 -23.21 4.69 -4.85
C PHE A 338 -24.55 4.25 -5.45
N HIS A 339 -24.65 4.16 -6.78
CA HIS A 339 -25.86 3.74 -7.48
C HIS A 339 -25.72 2.31 -8.04
N GLU A 340 -26.72 1.46 -7.77
CA GLU A 340 -26.70 0.02 -8.12
C GLU A 340 -26.47 -0.22 -9.61
N LYS A 341 -27.20 0.48 -10.51
CA LYS A 341 -26.98 0.35 -11.96
C LYS A 341 -25.54 0.63 -12.38
N SER A 342 -24.89 1.64 -11.78
CA SER A 342 -23.51 1.99 -12.12
C SER A 342 -22.54 0.90 -11.67
N VAL A 343 -22.82 0.27 -10.52
CA VAL A 343 -22.06 -0.88 -10.02
C VAL A 343 -22.25 -2.10 -10.94
N ASP A 344 -23.47 -2.33 -11.44
CA ASP A 344 -23.73 -3.41 -12.41
C ASP A 344 -22.98 -3.19 -13.72
N ARG A 345 -23.00 -1.96 -14.25
CA ARG A 345 -22.24 -1.58 -15.45
C ARG A 345 -20.73 -1.73 -15.22
N ALA A 346 -20.22 -1.26 -14.09
CA ALA A 346 -18.82 -1.45 -13.72
C ALA A 346 -18.45 -2.95 -13.65
N THR A 347 -19.32 -3.78 -13.07
CA THR A 347 -19.13 -5.24 -12.95
C THR A 347 -19.17 -5.94 -14.30
N ALA A 348 -20.06 -5.52 -15.20
CA ALA A 348 -20.14 -6.01 -16.57
C ALA A 348 -18.88 -5.66 -17.37
N ALA A 349 -18.29 -4.49 -17.12
CA ALA A 349 -17.08 -4.00 -17.77
C ALA A 349 -15.76 -4.48 -17.15
N ASN A 350 -15.79 -5.44 -16.21
CA ASN A 350 -14.62 -5.90 -15.43
C ASN A 350 -13.95 -4.78 -14.60
N GLY A 351 -14.72 -3.77 -14.18
CA GLY A 351 -14.24 -2.58 -13.50
C GLY A 351 -13.37 -2.87 -12.27
N ALA A 352 -13.70 -3.91 -11.49
CA ALA A 352 -12.88 -4.30 -10.34
C ALA A 352 -11.45 -4.71 -10.75
N SER A 353 -11.30 -5.41 -11.87
CA SER A 353 -9.99 -5.81 -12.40
C SER A 353 -9.22 -4.60 -12.95
N ARG A 354 -9.92 -3.68 -13.65
CA ARG A 354 -9.33 -2.47 -14.23
C ARG A 354 -8.83 -1.50 -13.17
N VAL A 355 -9.65 -1.25 -12.15
CA VAL A 355 -9.30 -0.40 -10.99
C VAL A 355 -8.14 -1.03 -10.21
N LEU A 356 -8.13 -2.36 -10.04
CA LEU A 356 -7.02 -3.04 -9.39
C LEU A 356 -5.71 -2.93 -10.20
N ALA A 357 -5.77 -3.07 -11.53
CA ALA A 357 -4.61 -2.90 -12.39
C ALA A 357 -4.07 -1.46 -12.36
N PHE A 358 -4.97 -0.46 -12.31
CA PHE A 358 -4.62 0.94 -12.09
C PHE A 358 -3.94 1.15 -10.74
N LEU A 359 -4.48 0.56 -9.67
CA LEU A 359 -3.93 0.63 -8.31
C LEU A 359 -2.51 0.03 -8.26
N ALA A 360 -2.30 -1.12 -8.90
CA ALA A 360 -0.99 -1.79 -8.97
C ALA A 360 0.10 -0.94 -9.66
N LYS A 361 -0.29 -0.07 -10.61
CA LYS A 361 0.61 0.86 -11.30
C LYS A 361 0.87 2.14 -10.49
N ASN A 362 -0.04 2.53 -9.60
CA ASN A 362 -0.02 3.81 -8.88
C ASN A 362 0.20 3.67 -7.36
N LEU A 363 0.95 2.65 -6.94
CA LEU A 363 1.24 2.41 -5.53
C LEU A 363 2.00 3.56 -4.84
N CYS A 364 2.67 4.45 -5.59
CA CYS A 364 3.39 5.58 -5.01
C CYS A 364 2.53 6.85 -4.79
N ALA A 365 1.29 6.87 -5.28
CA ALA A 365 0.40 8.04 -5.25
C ALA A 365 -0.80 7.80 -4.29
N PRO A 366 -0.61 8.01 -2.99
CA PRO A 366 -1.59 7.63 -1.97
C PRO A 366 -2.95 8.33 -2.06
N GLU A 367 -3.01 9.54 -2.62
CA GLU A 367 -4.27 10.25 -2.89
C GLU A 367 -5.12 9.48 -3.92
N LEU A 368 -4.48 8.91 -4.96
CA LEU A 368 -5.16 8.05 -5.94
C LEU A 368 -5.52 6.69 -5.32
N LEU A 369 -4.66 6.16 -4.44
CA LEU A 369 -4.94 4.89 -3.76
C LEU A 369 -6.19 4.97 -2.90
N GLY A 370 -6.38 6.05 -2.12
CA GLY A 370 -7.57 6.19 -1.27
C GLY A 370 -8.86 6.11 -2.08
N GLY A 371 -8.94 6.88 -3.18
CA GLY A 371 -10.09 6.86 -4.10
C GLY A 371 -10.28 5.50 -4.78
N ALA A 372 -9.21 4.90 -5.31
CA ALA A 372 -9.25 3.60 -5.98
C ALA A 372 -9.65 2.46 -5.02
N CYS A 373 -9.12 2.43 -3.80
CA CYS A 373 -9.50 1.47 -2.77
C CYS A 373 -10.97 1.63 -2.36
N ALA A 374 -11.46 2.86 -2.24
CA ALA A 374 -12.88 3.10 -1.93
C ALA A 374 -13.82 2.60 -3.03
N VAL A 375 -13.49 2.84 -4.30
CA VAL A 375 -14.21 2.26 -5.45
C VAL A 375 -14.16 0.73 -5.37
N LEU A 376 -12.97 0.15 -5.19
CA LEU A 376 -12.79 -1.29 -5.17
C LEU A 376 -13.56 -1.97 -4.04
N LEU A 377 -13.62 -1.34 -2.87
CA LEU A 377 -14.40 -1.79 -1.72
C LEU A 377 -15.91 -1.82 -2.02
N LYS A 378 -16.43 -0.82 -2.74
CA LYS A 378 -17.83 -0.82 -3.17
C LYS A 378 -18.10 -1.94 -4.17
N LEU A 379 -17.19 -2.14 -5.12
CA LEU A 379 -17.31 -3.22 -6.09
C LEU A 379 -17.18 -4.61 -5.44
N SER A 380 -16.38 -4.79 -4.39
CA SER A 380 -16.16 -6.08 -3.71
C SER A 380 -17.36 -6.59 -2.92
N VAL A 381 -18.41 -5.78 -2.75
CA VAL A 381 -19.70 -6.26 -2.21
C VAL A 381 -20.31 -7.31 -3.14
N ILE A 382 -20.06 -7.20 -4.45
CA ILE A 382 -20.54 -8.17 -5.45
C ILE A 382 -19.58 -9.36 -5.55
N ASP A 383 -20.15 -10.56 -5.54
CA ASP A 383 -19.39 -11.81 -5.55
C ASP A 383 -18.51 -12.01 -6.78
N LYS A 384 -19.05 -11.72 -7.97
CA LYS A 384 -18.31 -11.75 -9.23
C LYS A 384 -17.05 -10.87 -9.18
N ASN A 385 -17.15 -9.69 -8.55
CA ASN A 385 -16.01 -8.77 -8.42
C ASN A 385 -14.98 -9.29 -7.42
N ARG A 386 -15.39 -9.96 -6.32
CA ARG A 386 -14.45 -10.61 -5.41
C ARG A 386 -13.60 -11.65 -6.11
N HIS A 387 -14.24 -12.49 -6.93
CA HIS A 387 -13.54 -13.47 -7.75
C HIS A 387 -12.56 -12.78 -8.71
N GLN A 388 -12.98 -11.73 -9.41
CA GLN A 388 -12.10 -10.95 -10.27
C GLN A 388 -10.88 -10.39 -9.51
N ILE A 389 -11.11 -9.74 -8.37
CA ILE A 389 -10.04 -9.16 -7.54
C ILE A 389 -9.05 -10.25 -7.11
N ALA A 390 -9.53 -11.37 -6.60
CA ALA A 390 -8.68 -12.46 -6.13
C ALA A 390 -7.84 -13.08 -7.27
N HIS A 391 -8.45 -13.36 -8.42
CA HIS A 391 -7.76 -13.97 -9.56
C HIS A 391 -6.75 -13.02 -10.22
N CYS A 392 -6.99 -11.72 -10.17
CA CYS A 392 -6.04 -10.70 -10.64
C CYS A 392 -4.91 -10.41 -9.63
N GLY A 393 -4.72 -11.24 -8.61
CA GLY A 393 -3.66 -11.04 -7.61
C GLY A 393 -3.94 -9.91 -6.63
N GLY A 394 -5.20 -9.51 -6.46
CA GLY A 394 -5.58 -8.34 -5.67
C GLY A 394 -5.14 -8.42 -4.21
N ALA A 395 -5.08 -9.62 -3.63
CA ALA A 395 -4.58 -9.79 -2.27
C ALA A 395 -3.13 -9.29 -2.12
N ALA A 396 -2.25 -9.61 -3.09
CA ALA A 396 -0.85 -9.18 -3.06
C ALA A 396 -0.70 -7.68 -3.30
N VAL A 397 -1.52 -7.12 -4.20
CA VAL A 397 -1.50 -5.67 -4.49
C VAL A 397 -1.99 -4.87 -3.28
N LEU A 398 -3.09 -5.27 -2.65
CA LEU A 398 -3.63 -4.60 -1.46
C LEU A 398 -2.68 -4.74 -0.25
N ALA A 399 -2.09 -5.92 -0.06
CA ALA A 399 -1.04 -6.14 0.94
C ALA A 399 0.15 -5.19 0.75
N ARG A 400 0.58 -5.00 -0.50
CA ARG A 400 1.65 -4.07 -0.85
C ARG A 400 1.24 -2.61 -0.61
N ALA A 401 0.02 -2.22 -0.98
CA ALA A 401 -0.50 -0.87 -0.71
C ALA A 401 -0.52 -0.55 0.79
N ILE A 402 -0.96 -1.49 1.64
CA ILE A 402 -0.93 -1.34 3.10
C ILE A 402 0.52 -1.18 3.60
N ARG A 403 1.47 -1.96 3.07
CA ARG A 403 2.88 -1.86 3.49
C ARG A 403 3.52 -0.53 3.14
N GLU A 404 3.25 -0.02 1.94
CA GLU A 404 3.81 1.25 1.46
C GLU A 404 3.16 2.45 2.18
N HIS A 405 1.89 2.34 2.60
CA HIS A 405 1.10 3.46 3.18
C HIS A 405 0.51 3.17 4.56
N ARG A 406 1.29 2.59 5.48
CA ARG A 406 0.83 2.18 6.82
C ARG A 406 0.22 3.29 7.67
N SER A 407 0.65 4.53 7.47
CA SER A 407 0.19 5.70 8.23
C SER A 407 -1.08 6.35 7.65
N ARG A 408 -1.55 5.91 6.48
CA ARG A 408 -2.70 6.52 5.79
C ARG A 408 -3.95 5.66 5.95
N GLU A 409 -4.79 6.04 6.90
CA GLU A 409 -6.06 5.35 7.20
C GLU A 409 -6.96 5.19 5.96
N GLN A 410 -7.01 6.21 5.10
CA GLN A 410 -7.79 6.22 3.85
C GLN A 410 -7.40 5.10 2.87
N VAL A 411 -6.20 4.52 2.99
CA VAL A 411 -5.74 3.39 2.17
C VAL A 411 -5.85 2.09 2.97
N VAL A 412 -5.38 2.10 4.22
CA VAL A 412 -5.29 0.89 5.05
C VAL A 412 -6.68 0.33 5.38
N GLU A 413 -7.62 1.17 5.79
CA GLU A 413 -8.97 0.73 6.17
C GLU A 413 -9.69 0.01 5.01
N PRO A 414 -9.87 0.60 3.81
CA PRO A 414 -10.55 -0.07 2.72
C PRO A 414 -9.77 -1.30 2.23
N CYS A 415 -8.43 -1.27 2.21
CA CYS A 415 -7.65 -2.45 1.82
C CYS A 415 -7.89 -3.63 2.78
N CYS A 416 -7.85 -3.38 4.08
CA CYS A 416 -8.12 -4.40 5.10
C CYS A 416 -9.55 -4.94 4.99
N GLN A 417 -10.54 -4.07 4.74
CA GLN A 417 -11.93 -4.49 4.54
C GLN A 417 -12.09 -5.37 3.30
N ILE A 418 -11.47 -5.01 2.17
CA ILE A 418 -11.50 -5.85 0.96
C ILE A 418 -10.83 -7.20 1.24
N LEU A 419 -9.65 -7.22 1.87
CA LEU A 419 -8.95 -8.46 2.22
C LEU A 419 -9.79 -9.35 3.13
N ASN A 420 -10.49 -8.76 4.10
CA ASN A 420 -11.41 -9.49 4.97
C ASN A 420 -12.59 -10.08 4.18
N MET A 421 -13.22 -9.31 3.29
CA MET A 421 -14.28 -9.81 2.40
C MET A 421 -13.82 -10.98 1.53
N LEU A 422 -12.58 -10.96 1.04
CA LEU A 422 -12.00 -12.07 0.30
C LEU A 422 -11.71 -13.29 1.20
N ALA A 423 -11.16 -13.07 2.40
CA ALA A 423 -10.82 -14.13 3.35
C ALA A 423 -12.04 -14.84 3.95
N CYS A 424 -13.18 -14.15 4.06
CA CYS A 424 -14.45 -14.74 4.47
C CYS A 424 -15.00 -15.74 3.43
N HIS A 425 -14.62 -15.63 2.16
CA HIS A 425 -15.02 -16.56 1.11
C HIS A 425 -14.12 -17.80 1.10
N GLN A 426 -14.68 -18.99 1.32
CA GLN A 426 -13.91 -20.23 1.46
C GLN A 426 -13.02 -20.52 0.24
N GLU A 427 -13.51 -20.24 -0.96
CA GLU A 427 -12.78 -20.47 -2.21
C GLU A 427 -11.65 -19.47 -2.46
N LEU A 428 -11.78 -18.24 -1.96
CA LEU A 428 -10.81 -17.17 -2.19
C LEU A 428 -9.77 -17.09 -1.08
N ARG A 429 -10.07 -17.64 0.10
CA ARG A 429 -9.18 -17.69 1.26
C ARG A 429 -7.79 -18.22 0.93
N PRO A 430 -7.60 -19.33 0.17
CA PRO A 430 -6.27 -19.80 -0.19
C PRO A 430 -5.46 -18.77 -0.97
N LEU A 431 -6.09 -18.00 -1.85
CA LEU A 431 -5.43 -16.94 -2.63
C LEU A 431 -4.98 -15.78 -1.73
N VAL A 432 -5.76 -15.43 -0.71
CA VAL A 432 -5.39 -14.41 0.27
C VAL A 432 -4.23 -14.89 1.15
N LEU A 433 -4.26 -16.15 1.60
CA LEU A 433 -3.20 -16.74 2.41
C LEU A 433 -1.88 -16.90 1.65
N ALA A 434 -1.95 -17.19 0.34
CA ALA A 434 -0.78 -17.31 -0.52
C ALA A 434 -0.10 -15.97 -0.81
N ALA A 435 -0.82 -14.86 -0.72
CA ALA A 435 -0.32 -13.54 -1.11
C ALA A 435 0.70 -12.94 -0.11
N ASP A 436 0.67 -13.34 1.17
CA ASP A 436 1.71 -13.01 2.16
C ASP A 436 1.45 -13.70 3.51
N GLY A 437 2.42 -14.50 3.99
CA GLY A 437 2.30 -15.28 5.23
C GLY A 437 2.16 -14.45 6.54
N ASN A 438 2.39 -13.13 6.50
CA ASN A 438 2.37 -12.25 7.67
C ASN A 438 1.11 -11.36 7.78
N LEU A 439 0.39 -11.10 6.69
CA LEU A 439 -0.85 -10.30 6.71
C LEU A 439 -2.10 -11.16 6.96
N SER A 440 -2.01 -12.46 6.68
CA SER A 440 -3.05 -13.46 6.97
C SER A 440 -3.43 -13.50 8.46
N ALA A 441 -2.47 -13.33 9.37
CA ALA A 441 -2.73 -13.33 10.81
C ALA A 441 -3.57 -12.12 11.25
N ALA A 442 -3.32 -10.93 10.69
CA ALA A 442 -4.03 -9.71 11.06
C ALA A 442 -5.45 -9.64 10.46
N ALA A 443 -5.62 -10.05 9.20
CA ALA A 443 -6.93 -10.07 8.56
C ALA A 443 -7.86 -11.12 9.16
N VAL A 444 -7.33 -12.29 9.57
CA VAL A 444 -8.13 -13.33 10.23
C VAL A 444 -8.40 -12.98 11.71
N ALA A 445 -7.46 -12.34 12.41
CA ALA A 445 -7.65 -11.92 13.80
C ALA A 445 -8.72 -10.83 13.98
N CYS A 446 -9.05 -10.05 12.96
CA CYS A 446 -10.18 -9.09 13.02
C CYS A 446 -11.57 -9.75 12.89
N SER A 447 -11.64 -11.08 12.71
CA SER A 447 -12.89 -11.85 12.59
C SER A 447 -13.19 -12.78 13.77
N ALA A 448 -12.31 -12.81 14.78
CA ALA A 448 -12.48 -13.52 16.05
C ALA A 448 -12.57 -12.50 17.20
#